data_AF-A0A2V6MEW7-F1
#
_entry.id   AF-A0A2V6MEW7-F1
#
_cell.length_a   1.000
_cell.length_b   1.000
_cell.length_c   1.000
_cell.angle_alpha   90.00
_cell.angle_beta   90.00
_cell.angle_gamma   90.00
#
_symmetry.space_group_name_H-M   'P 1'
#
loop_
_entity.id
_entity.type
_entity.pdbx_description
1 polymer ?
#
loop_
_entity_poly.entity_id
_entity_poly.type
_entity_poly.pdbx_seq_one_letter_code
_entity_poly.pdbx_strand_id
1 'polypeptide(L)'
;WLASELLIIFLAVSAAFVVENYRDHRTQVAEFHDAMSGVIAELRNTETKTRTYSDAIFAELARWEEADRDGRRAVPGHYRIPGATHPPTAAWNSAVSSGVARMIEPKLRTDLGYYYSEFLGIHDNYDRYNQFTEREVLPRILLGPDAFYGADRKLLPQFRVYMDLQKEFATDLRQIGASAHELRTRLEASQR
;
A
#
# COMPACT_ATOMS: atom_id res chain seq x y z
N TRP A 1 36.11 18.62 -53.81
CA TRP A 1 36.77 17.63 -52.94
C TRP A 1 36.49 17.93 -51.47
N LEU A 2 36.93 19.08 -50.93
CA LEU A 2 36.56 19.56 -49.58
C LEU A 2 35.04 19.57 -49.27
N ALA A 3 34.20 20.01 -50.22
CA ALA A 3 32.74 20.01 -50.05
C ALA A 3 32.12 18.60 -49.94
N SER A 4 32.73 17.61 -50.58
CA SER A 4 32.28 16.21 -50.55
C SER A 4 32.66 15.54 -49.23
N GLU A 5 33.86 15.81 -48.71
CA GLU A 5 34.28 15.34 -47.38
C GLU A 5 33.43 15.94 -46.26
N LEU A 6 33.15 17.25 -46.30
CA LEU A 6 32.27 17.90 -45.33
C LEU A 6 30.85 17.32 -45.33
N LEU A 7 30.29 16.99 -46.51
CA LEU A 7 28.98 16.35 -46.64
C LEU A 7 28.99 14.95 -46.00
N ILE A 8 30.03 14.16 -46.24
CA ILE A 8 30.16 12.80 -45.68
C ILE A 8 30.27 12.85 -44.15
N ILE A 9 31.09 13.75 -43.60
CA ILE A 9 31.23 13.93 -42.16
C ILE A 9 29.90 14.35 -41.54
N PHE A 10 29.20 15.32 -42.15
CA PHE A 10 27.89 15.77 -41.68
C PHE A 10 26.84 14.65 -41.67
N LEU A 11 26.80 13.82 -42.72
CA LEU A 11 25.90 12.67 -42.80
C LEU A 11 26.24 11.60 -41.76
N ALA A 12 27.53 11.31 -41.54
CA ALA A 12 27.97 10.33 -40.54
C ALA A 12 27.62 10.78 -39.11
N VAL A 13 27.86 12.05 -38.78
CA VAL A 13 27.51 12.62 -37.47
C VAL A 13 25.99 12.65 -37.29
N SER A 14 25.24 13.07 -38.31
CA SER A 14 23.76 13.08 -38.26
C SER A 14 23.19 11.67 -38.06
N ALA A 15 23.74 10.67 -38.76
CA ALA A 15 23.34 9.27 -38.60
C ALA A 15 23.68 8.73 -37.19
N ALA A 16 24.85 9.07 -36.66
CA ALA A 16 25.24 8.71 -35.29
C ALA A 16 24.28 9.31 -34.26
N PHE A 17 23.96 10.60 -34.36
CA PHE A 17 22.98 11.26 -33.48
C PHE A 17 21.58 10.63 -33.57
N VAL A 18 21.13 10.25 -34.78
CA VAL A 18 19.83 9.58 -34.95
C VAL A 18 19.84 8.20 -34.30
N VAL A 19 20.92 7.42 -34.45
CA VAL A 19 21.06 6.09 -33.85
C VAL A 19 21.16 6.17 -32.33
N GLU A 20 21.91 7.14 -31.81
CA GLU A 20 22.07 7.39 -30.37
C GLU A 20 20.75 7.82 -29.74
N ASN A 21 20.08 8.82 -30.33
CA ASN A 21 18.76 9.26 -29.88
C ASN A 21 17.75 8.09 -29.93
N TYR A 22 17.76 7.27 -30.98
CA TYR A 22 16.88 6.10 -31.08
C TYR A 22 17.17 5.04 -29.99
N ARG A 23 18.45 4.79 -29.70
CA ARG A 23 18.87 3.89 -28.63
C ARG A 23 18.49 4.42 -27.25
N ASP A 24 18.60 5.72 -27.03
CA ASP A 24 18.23 6.38 -25.77
C ASP A 24 16.71 6.31 -25.56
N HIS A 25 15.91 6.57 -26.59
CA HIS A 25 14.45 6.41 -26.53
C HIS A 25 14.05 4.97 -26.20
N ARG A 26 14.67 3.97 -26.83
CA ARG A 26 14.43 2.55 -26.55
C ARG A 26 14.80 2.17 -25.11
N THR A 27 15.93 2.65 -24.63
CA THR A 27 16.42 2.37 -23.27
C THR A 27 15.49 2.99 -22.23
N GLN A 28 15.06 4.24 -22.44
CA GLN A 28 14.12 4.92 -21.56
C GLN A 28 12.75 4.25 -21.50
N VAL A 29 12.24 3.74 -22.62
CA VAL A 29 10.98 2.97 -22.63
C VAL A 29 11.13 1.64 -21.88
N ALA A 30 12.25 0.95 -22.04
CA ALA A 30 12.52 -0.29 -21.31
C ALA A 30 12.61 -0.04 -19.79
N GLU A 31 13.36 0.98 -19.37
CA GLU A 31 13.44 1.40 -17.96
C GLU A 31 12.07 1.78 -17.39
N PHE A 32 11.23 2.45 -18.20
CA PHE A 32 9.85 2.75 -17.82
C PHE A 32 9.01 1.48 -17.61
N HIS A 33 9.04 0.53 -18.54
CA HIS A 33 8.30 -0.72 -18.40
C HIS A 33 8.76 -1.55 -17.20
N ASP A 34 10.06 -1.62 -16.95
CA ASP A 34 10.61 -2.34 -15.79
C ASP A 34 10.18 -1.69 -14.47
N ALA A 35 10.26 -0.35 -14.38
CA ALA A 35 9.78 0.37 -13.20
C ALA A 35 8.27 0.18 -12.95
N MET A 36 7.45 0.25 -14.00
CA MET A 36 6.01 0.08 -13.90
C MET A 36 5.63 -1.37 -13.58
N SER A 37 6.39 -2.35 -14.04
CA SER A 37 6.23 -3.76 -13.64
C SER A 37 6.41 -3.95 -12.13
N GLY A 38 7.39 -3.24 -11.53
CA GLY A 38 7.57 -3.21 -10.08
C GLY A 38 6.37 -2.61 -9.35
N VAL A 39 5.86 -1.46 -9.80
CA VAL A 39 4.68 -0.79 -9.21
C VAL A 39 3.43 -1.68 -9.34
N ILE A 40 3.22 -2.32 -10.50
CA ILE A 40 2.12 -3.27 -10.73
C ILE A 40 2.21 -4.45 -9.75
N ALA A 41 3.40 -4.97 -9.50
CA ALA A 41 3.61 -6.04 -8.53
C ALA A 41 3.27 -5.61 -7.09
N GLU A 42 3.66 -4.39 -6.69
CA GLU A 42 3.30 -3.82 -5.38
C GLU A 42 1.78 -3.68 -5.23
N LEU A 43 1.10 -3.12 -6.23
CA LEU A 43 -0.36 -2.96 -6.23
C LEU A 43 -1.10 -4.30 -6.16
N ARG A 44 -0.66 -5.29 -6.96
CA ARG A 44 -1.26 -6.65 -6.97
C ARG A 44 -1.10 -7.35 -5.62
N ASN A 45 0.07 -7.24 -5.02
CA ASN A 45 0.34 -7.81 -3.71
C ASN A 45 -0.51 -7.11 -2.63
N THR A 46 -0.68 -5.79 -2.73
CA THR A 46 -1.52 -5.01 -1.81
C THR A 46 -2.98 -5.43 -1.92
N GLU A 47 -3.55 -5.47 -3.14
CA GLU A 47 -4.91 -5.97 -3.43
C GLU A 47 -5.20 -7.31 -2.73
N THR A 48 -4.26 -8.25 -2.82
CA THR A 48 -4.43 -9.58 -2.22
C THR A 48 -4.36 -9.53 -0.70
N LYS A 49 -3.32 -8.89 -0.14
CA LYS A 49 -3.05 -8.93 1.30
C LYS A 49 -4.06 -8.12 2.11
N THR A 50 -4.45 -6.94 1.65
CA THR A 50 -5.35 -6.08 2.41
C THR A 50 -6.73 -6.70 2.57
N ARG A 51 -7.21 -7.44 1.55
CA ARG A 51 -8.43 -8.23 1.65
C ARG A 51 -8.31 -9.32 2.71
N THR A 52 -7.25 -10.13 2.65
CA THR A 52 -7.03 -11.21 3.63
C THR A 52 -6.97 -10.68 5.06
N TYR A 53 -6.24 -9.58 5.29
CA TYR A 53 -6.12 -9.00 6.63
C TYR A 53 -7.42 -8.34 7.11
N SER A 54 -8.11 -7.62 6.23
CA SER A 54 -9.42 -7.05 6.55
C SER A 54 -10.42 -8.13 6.94
N ASP A 55 -10.51 -9.22 6.18
CA ASP A 55 -11.40 -10.34 6.46
C ASP A 55 -11.07 -11.00 7.81
N ALA A 56 -9.79 -11.18 8.12
CA ALA A 56 -9.35 -11.72 9.40
C ALA A 56 -9.71 -10.78 10.57
N ILE A 57 -9.51 -9.47 10.42
CA ILE A 57 -9.88 -8.47 11.43
C ILE A 57 -11.39 -8.50 11.67
N PHE A 58 -12.21 -8.43 10.62
CA PHE A 58 -13.66 -8.48 10.76
C PHE A 58 -14.14 -9.77 11.43
N ALA A 59 -13.49 -10.91 11.15
CA ALA A 59 -13.81 -12.18 11.81
C ALA A 59 -13.47 -12.21 13.30
N GLU A 60 -12.37 -11.56 13.74
CA GLU A 60 -12.06 -11.39 15.17
C GLU A 60 -13.06 -10.44 15.85
N LEU A 61 -13.38 -9.30 15.21
CA LEU A 61 -14.35 -8.34 15.73
C LEU A 61 -15.74 -8.97 15.89
N ALA A 62 -16.21 -9.70 14.87
CA ALA A 62 -17.53 -10.33 14.88
C ALA A 62 -17.66 -11.39 15.99
N ARG A 63 -16.62 -12.19 16.23
CA ARG A 63 -16.60 -13.18 17.33
C ARG A 63 -16.71 -12.50 18.69
N TRP A 64 -16.03 -11.37 18.88
CA TRP A 64 -16.14 -10.61 20.11
C TRP A 64 -17.51 -9.94 20.25
N GLU A 65 -18.03 -9.30 19.19
CA GLU A 65 -19.35 -8.65 19.21
C GLU A 65 -20.48 -9.64 19.52
N GLU A 66 -20.38 -10.88 19.02
CA GLU A 66 -21.30 -11.96 19.37
C GLU A 66 -21.26 -12.29 20.86
N ALA A 67 -20.06 -12.47 21.44
CA ALA A 67 -19.93 -12.72 22.87
C ALA A 67 -20.44 -11.54 23.73
N ASP A 68 -20.14 -10.30 23.35
CA ASP A 68 -20.61 -9.09 24.04
C ASP A 68 -22.15 -9.03 24.02
N ARG A 69 -22.77 -9.36 22.88
CA ARG A 69 -24.23 -9.40 22.70
C ARG A 69 -24.90 -10.50 23.54
N ASP A 70 -24.23 -11.64 23.69
CA ASP A 70 -24.68 -12.74 24.57
C ASP A 70 -24.52 -12.42 26.07
N GLY A 71 -23.98 -11.24 26.41
CA GLY A 71 -23.64 -10.87 27.79
C GLY A 71 -22.45 -11.65 28.37
N ARG A 72 -21.69 -12.35 27.51
CA ARG A 72 -20.47 -13.06 27.87
C ARG A 72 -19.31 -12.07 27.82
N ARG A 73 -18.57 -11.97 28.93
CA ARG A 73 -17.34 -11.19 28.95
C ARG A 73 -16.28 -11.93 28.15
N ALA A 74 -15.82 -11.31 27.08
CA ALA A 74 -14.79 -11.83 26.20
C ALA A 74 -13.64 -10.85 26.08
N VAL A 75 -12.44 -11.38 25.80
CA VAL A 75 -11.30 -10.55 25.45
C VAL A 75 -11.64 -9.77 24.18
N PRO A 76 -11.45 -8.44 24.14
CA PRO A 76 -11.57 -7.66 22.90
C PRO A 76 -10.78 -8.30 21.77
N GLY A 77 -11.45 -8.53 20.64
CA GLY A 77 -10.79 -9.07 19.46
C GLY A 77 -9.60 -8.20 19.08
N HIS A 78 -8.45 -8.81 18.83
CA HIS A 78 -7.24 -8.11 18.41
C HIS A 78 -6.62 -8.89 17.25
N TYR A 79 -6.09 -8.17 16.27
CA TYR A 79 -5.45 -8.81 15.13
C TYR A 79 -4.16 -8.08 14.81
N ARG A 80 -3.06 -8.84 14.80
CA ARG A 80 -1.74 -8.35 14.38
C ARG A 80 -1.39 -8.95 13.04
N ILE A 81 -1.24 -8.09 12.04
CA ILE A 81 -0.61 -8.45 10.77
C ILE A 81 0.79 -9.00 11.07
N PRO A 82 1.09 -10.25 10.66
CA PRO A 82 2.39 -10.86 10.90
C PRO A 82 3.47 -10.23 10.02
N GLY A 83 4.66 -10.01 10.60
CA GLY A 83 5.82 -9.46 9.89
C GLY A 83 5.89 -7.93 9.96
N ALA A 84 6.42 -7.31 8.91
CA ALA A 84 6.62 -5.86 8.86
C ALA A 84 5.27 -5.13 8.89
N THR A 85 5.13 -4.17 9.81
CA THR A 85 3.93 -3.34 9.96
C THR A 85 3.83 -2.30 8.84
N HIS A 86 4.93 -1.97 8.18
CA HIS A 86 4.94 -1.15 6.98
C HIS A 86 5.10 -1.99 5.71
N PRO A 87 4.18 -1.88 4.74
CA PRO A 87 4.31 -2.52 3.45
C PRO A 87 5.41 -1.84 2.62
N PRO A 88 6.08 -2.58 1.71
CA PRO A 88 7.05 -1.99 0.81
C PRO A 88 6.39 -1.02 -0.18
N THR A 89 7.03 0.12 -0.39
CA THR A 89 6.71 1.14 -1.40
C THR A 89 7.92 1.46 -2.29
N ALA A 90 8.86 0.53 -2.33
CA ALA A 90 10.19 0.73 -2.91
C ALA A 90 10.13 0.91 -4.43
N ALA A 91 9.25 0.19 -5.13
CA ALA A 91 9.12 0.33 -6.58
C ALA A 91 8.56 1.72 -6.95
N TRP A 92 7.52 2.18 -6.26
CA TRP A 92 7.01 3.55 -6.46
C TRP A 92 8.06 4.61 -6.14
N ASN A 93 8.73 4.51 -4.99
CA ASN A 93 9.77 5.48 -4.61
C ASN A 93 10.94 5.48 -5.59
N SER A 94 11.32 4.31 -6.12
CA SER A 94 12.34 4.18 -7.16
C SER A 94 11.88 4.83 -8.47
N ALA A 95 10.63 4.63 -8.88
CA ALA A 95 10.07 5.24 -10.10
C ALA A 95 10.01 6.77 -10.00
N VAL A 96 9.67 7.31 -8.81
CA VAL A 96 9.65 8.76 -8.57
C VAL A 96 11.07 9.33 -8.55
N SER A 97 11.99 8.72 -7.80
CA SER A 97 13.37 9.23 -7.63
C SER A 97 14.21 9.16 -8.91
N SER A 98 14.02 8.13 -9.74
CA SER A 98 14.64 8.03 -11.07
C SER A 98 14.04 9.01 -12.10
N GLY A 99 12.92 9.65 -11.77
CA GLY A 99 12.18 10.53 -12.67
C GLY A 99 11.35 9.78 -13.72
N VAL A 100 11.42 8.45 -13.77
CA VAL A 100 10.67 7.60 -14.71
C VAL A 100 9.15 7.77 -14.53
N ALA A 101 8.69 8.04 -13.31
CA ALA A 101 7.27 8.30 -13.03
C ALA A 101 6.70 9.46 -13.85
N ARG A 102 7.51 10.41 -14.34
CA ARG A 102 7.04 11.54 -15.18
C ARG A 102 6.46 11.11 -16.53
N MET A 103 6.76 9.88 -16.96
CA MET A 103 6.25 9.29 -18.20
C MET A 103 4.83 8.73 -18.05
N ILE A 104 4.34 8.59 -16.80
CA ILE A 104 2.96 8.21 -16.51
C ILE A 104 2.05 9.39 -16.86
N GLU A 105 0.88 9.09 -17.42
CA GLU A 105 -0.18 10.08 -17.66
C GLU A 105 -0.45 10.91 -16.39
N PRO A 106 -0.53 12.26 -16.48
CA PRO A 106 -0.54 13.14 -15.30
C PRO A 106 -1.59 12.81 -14.24
N LYS A 107 -2.82 12.45 -14.65
CA LYS A 107 -3.89 12.08 -13.72
C LYS A 107 -3.56 10.75 -13.03
N LEU A 108 -3.18 9.71 -13.78
CA LEU A 108 -2.78 8.43 -13.20
C LEU A 108 -1.58 8.56 -12.23
N ARG A 109 -0.59 9.39 -12.58
CA ARG A 109 0.55 9.70 -11.70
C ARG A 109 0.12 10.35 -10.39
N THR A 110 -0.86 11.25 -10.46
CA THR A 110 -1.41 11.95 -9.30
C THR A 110 -2.18 10.98 -8.41
N ASP A 111 -3.03 10.14 -9.00
CA ASP A 111 -3.81 9.13 -8.28
C ASP A 111 -2.90 8.10 -7.58
N LEU A 112 -1.81 7.66 -8.24
CA LEU A 112 -0.78 6.82 -7.62
C LEU A 112 -0.10 7.52 -6.44
N GLY A 113 0.22 8.81 -6.56
CA GLY A 113 0.81 9.59 -5.48
C GLY A 113 -0.10 9.68 -4.26
N TYR A 114 -1.39 9.97 -4.46
CA TYR A 114 -2.39 9.96 -3.38
C TYR A 114 -2.50 8.58 -2.73
N TYR A 115 -2.61 7.53 -3.55
CA TYR A 115 -2.70 6.16 -3.06
C TYR A 115 -1.53 5.78 -2.15
N TYR A 116 -0.27 6.03 -2.55
CA TYR A 116 0.89 5.68 -1.72
C TYR A 116 0.98 6.53 -0.46
N SER A 117 0.51 7.79 -0.49
CA SER A 117 0.41 8.64 0.70
C SER A 117 -0.63 8.10 1.68
N GLU A 118 -1.82 7.74 1.20
CA GLU A 118 -2.89 7.16 2.03
C GLU A 118 -2.47 5.81 2.60
N PHE A 119 -1.85 4.98 1.77
CA PHE A 119 -1.35 3.66 2.16
C PHE A 119 -0.38 3.72 3.33
N LEU A 120 0.56 4.66 3.33
CA LEU A 120 1.48 4.87 4.45
C LEU A 120 0.74 5.43 5.69
N GLY A 121 -0.13 6.42 5.51
CA GLY A 121 -0.88 7.00 6.63
C GLY A 121 -1.78 5.99 7.36
N ILE A 122 -2.38 5.05 6.62
CA ILE A 122 -3.17 3.94 7.17
C ILE A 122 -2.29 3.01 8.03
N HIS A 123 -1.06 2.72 7.60
CA HIS A 123 -0.14 1.88 8.38
C HIS A 123 0.43 2.63 9.59
N ASP A 124 0.61 3.95 9.52
CA ASP A 124 0.98 4.76 10.69
C ASP A 124 -0.14 4.81 11.74
N ASN A 125 -1.40 4.74 11.33
CA ASN A 125 -2.54 4.56 12.24
C ASN A 125 -2.52 3.15 12.86
N TYR A 126 -2.24 2.12 12.05
CA TYR A 126 -2.12 0.74 12.53
C TYR A 126 -0.99 0.54 13.56
N ASP A 127 0.14 1.22 13.40
CA ASP A 127 1.22 1.19 14.39
C ASP A 127 0.77 1.76 15.75
N ARG A 128 -0.01 2.85 15.75
CA ARG A 128 -0.60 3.41 16.98
C ARG A 128 -1.57 2.42 17.63
N TYR A 129 -2.36 1.71 16.83
CA TYR A 129 -3.21 0.61 17.30
C TYR A 129 -2.38 -0.54 17.91
N ASN A 130 -1.27 -0.92 17.30
CA ASN A 130 -0.40 -1.97 17.82
C ASN A 130 0.24 -1.58 19.15
N GLN A 131 0.67 -0.33 19.30
CA GLN A 131 1.19 0.18 20.57
C GLN A 131 0.14 0.08 21.69
N PHE A 132 -1.12 0.41 21.40
CA PHE A 132 -2.21 0.22 22.36
C PHE A 132 -2.43 -1.27 22.67
N THR A 133 -2.43 -2.13 21.64
CA THR A 133 -2.57 -3.58 21.80
C THR A 133 -1.49 -4.13 22.74
N GLU A 134 -0.24 -3.78 22.49
CA GLU A 134 0.91 -4.26 23.27
C GLU A 134 0.92 -3.72 24.71
N ARG A 135 0.52 -2.46 24.91
CA ARG A 135 0.52 -1.84 26.25
C ARG A 135 -0.70 -2.21 27.08
N GLU A 136 -1.87 -2.27 26.47
CA GLU A 136 -3.14 -2.34 27.19
C GLU A 136 -3.87 -3.68 27.02
N VAL A 137 -3.78 -4.33 25.85
CA VAL A 137 -4.56 -5.54 25.57
C VAL A 137 -3.78 -6.78 25.99
N LEU A 138 -2.58 -6.98 25.44
CA LEU A 138 -1.78 -8.20 25.67
C LEU A 138 -1.52 -8.49 27.16
N PRO A 139 -1.15 -7.51 28.00
CA PRO A 139 -0.93 -7.78 29.42
C PRO A 139 -2.22 -8.17 30.16
N ARG A 140 -3.37 -7.58 29.78
CA ARG A 140 -4.66 -7.86 30.42
C ARG A 140 -5.27 -9.20 30.00
N ILE A 141 -4.93 -9.71 28.81
CA ILE A 141 -5.32 -11.07 28.39
C ILE A 141 -4.90 -12.11 29.44
N LEU A 142 -3.71 -11.93 30.03
CA LEU A 142 -3.18 -12.83 31.06
C LEU A 142 -3.98 -12.80 32.37
N LEU A 143 -4.77 -11.74 32.60
CA LEU A 143 -5.65 -11.59 33.77
C LEU A 143 -7.06 -12.14 33.50
N GLY A 144 -7.36 -12.52 32.26
CA GLY A 144 -8.65 -13.04 31.84
C GLY A 144 -9.64 -11.96 31.36
N PRO A 145 -10.82 -12.37 30.85
CA PRO A 145 -11.78 -11.47 30.20
C PRO A 145 -12.28 -10.35 31.11
N ASP A 146 -12.41 -10.60 32.41
CA ASP A 146 -12.98 -9.64 33.37
C ASP A 146 -12.13 -8.36 33.50
N ALA A 147 -10.83 -8.41 33.16
CA ALA A 147 -9.92 -7.27 33.20
C ALA A 147 -10.26 -6.16 32.18
N PHE A 148 -11.14 -6.44 31.22
CA PHE A 148 -11.57 -5.50 30.19
C PHE A 148 -12.89 -4.80 30.51
N TYR A 149 -13.55 -5.18 31.61
CA TYR A 149 -14.89 -4.74 31.96
C TYR A 149 -14.91 -3.99 33.29
N GLY A 150 -15.79 -3.00 33.39
CA GLY A 150 -16.05 -2.26 34.62
C GLY A 150 -16.90 -3.06 35.62
N ALA A 151 -17.11 -2.47 36.80
CA ALA A 151 -17.97 -3.05 37.83
C ALA A 151 -19.43 -3.22 37.37
N ASP A 152 -19.87 -2.38 36.44
CA ASP A 152 -21.18 -2.46 35.77
C ASP A 152 -21.25 -3.56 34.69
N ARG A 153 -20.19 -4.37 34.57
CA ARG A 153 -20.01 -5.43 33.56
C ARG A 153 -20.02 -4.92 32.12
N LYS A 154 -19.83 -3.61 31.89
CA LYS A 154 -19.67 -3.05 30.55
C LYS A 154 -18.20 -2.98 30.19
N LEU A 155 -17.92 -3.09 28.89
CA LEU A 155 -16.57 -2.90 28.36
C LEU A 155 -16.06 -1.51 28.76
N LEU A 156 -14.83 -1.43 29.27
CA LEU A 156 -14.24 -0.14 29.61
C LEU A 156 -14.10 0.74 28.35
N PRO A 157 -14.33 2.07 28.45
CA PRO A 157 -14.41 2.95 27.28
C PRO A 157 -13.21 2.88 26.33
N GLN A 158 -11.99 2.76 26.87
CA GLN A 158 -10.78 2.66 26.06
C GLN A 158 -10.75 1.42 25.17
N PHE A 159 -11.37 0.32 25.59
CA PHE A 159 -11.47 -0.89 24.77
C PHE A 159 -12.60 -0.79 23.76
N ARG A 160 -13.64 0.02 24.00
CA ARG A 160 -14.64 0.31 22.96
C ARG A 160 -14.02 1.09 21.81
N VAL A 161 -13.29 2.16 22.14
CA VAL A 161 -12.54 2.96 21.16
C VAL A 161 -11.53 2.11 20.40
N TYR A 162 -10.83 1.21 21.10
CA TYR A 162 -9.91 0.27 20.48
C TYR A 162 -10.58 -0.61 19.41
N MET A 163 -11.76 -1.17 19.69
CA MET A 163 -12.51 -1.99 18.73
C MET A 163 -13.00 -1.17 17.54
N ASP A 164 -13.43 0.07 17.77
CA ASP A 164 -13.86 0.98 16.70
C ASP A 164 -12.69 1.32 15.75
N LEU A 165 -11.51 1.63 16.30
CA LEU A 165 -10.30 1.90 15.50
C LEU A 165 -9.84 0.67 14.69
N GLN A 166 -9.99 -0.53 15.26
CA GLN A 166 -9.67 -1.75 14.53
C GLN A 166 -10.64 -1.99 13.36
N LYS A 167 -11.92 -1.64 13.55
CA LYS A 167 -12.94 -1.70 12.49
C LYS A 167 -12.70 -0.67 11.39
N GLU A 168 -12.28 0.54 11.77
CA GLU A 168 -11.86 1.59 10.85
C GLU A 168 -10.69 1.10 9.99
N PHE A 169 -9.62 0.60 10.63
CA PHE A 169 -8.46 0.06 9.91
C PHE A 169 -8.83 -1.09 8.96
N ALA A 170 -9.69 -2.01 9.37
CA ALA A 170 -10.17 -3.09 8.49
C ALA A 170 -10.94 -2.56 7.27
N THR A 171 -11.67 -1.47 7.43
CA THR A 171 -12.41 -0.80 6.35
C THR A 171 -11.44 -0.12 5.39
N ASP A 172 -10.44 0.61 5.93
CA ASP A 172 -9.39 1.26 5.15
C ASP A 172 -8.60 0.26 4.30
N LEU A 173 -8.27 -0.91 4.87
CA LEU A 173 -7.63 -1.99 4.11
C LEU A 173 -8.48 -2.45 2.91
N ARG A 174 -9.80 -2.57 3.05
CA ARG A 174 -10.67 -2.91 1.90
C ARG A 174 -10.65 -1.84 0.84
N GLN A 175 -10.74 -0.57 1.26
CA GLN A 175 -10.75 0.56 0.35
C GLN A 175 -9.43 0.65 -0.42
N ILE A 176 -8.28 0.57 0.27
CA ILE A 176 -6.95 0.53 -0.35
C ILE A 176 -6.82 -0.67 -1.29
N GLY A 177 -7.33 -1.85 -0.91
CA GLY A 177 -7.29 -3.02 -1.79
C GLY A 177 -8.04 -2.80 -3.10
N ALA A 178 -9.22 -2.17 -3.03
CA ALA A 178 -10.00 -1.81 -4.21
C ALA A 178 -9.30 -0.74 -5.08
N SER A 179 -8.77 0.31 -4.44
CA SER A 179 -7.99 1.34 -5.14
C SER A 179 -6.75 0.77 -5.82
N ALA A 180 -6.06 -0.17 -5.15
CA ALA A 180 -4.89 -0.86 -5.71
C ALA A 180 -5.26 -1.64 -6.97
N HIS A 181 -6.39 -2.35 -6.97
CA HIS A 181 -6.90 -3.06 -8.13
C HIS A 181 -7.19 -2.12 -9.32
N GLU A 182 -7.88 -1.00 -9.05
CA GLU A 182 -8.21 -0.02 -10.08
C GLU A 182 -6.94 0.59 -10.70
N LEU A 183 -6.03 1.08 -9.86
CA LEU A 183 -4.78 1.71 -10.29
C LEU A 183 -3.89 0.73 -11.05
N ARG A 184 -3.81 -0.53 -10.58
CA ARG A 184 -3.09 -1.60 -11.28
C ARG A 184 -3.64 -1.80 -12.68
N THR A 185 -4.96 -1.88 -12.82
CA THR A 185 -5.62 -2.12 -14.12
C THR A 185 -5.40 -0.95 -15.08
N ARG A 186 -5.50 0.30 -14.57
CA ARG A 186 -5.21 1.51 -15.35
C ARG A 186 -3.75 1.57 -15.79
N LEU A 187 -2.83 1.21 -14.89
CA LEU A 187 -1.40 1.20 -15.19
C LEU A 187 -1.04 0.10 -16.19
N GLU A 188 -1.55 -1.12 -16.04
CA GLU A 188 -1.38 -2.21 -17.01
C GLU A 188 -1.91 -1.82 -18.40
N ALA A 189 -3.01 -1.08 -18.48
CA ALA A 189 -3.55 -0.58 -19.74
C ALA A 189 -2.64 0.48 -20.40
N SER A 190 -1.90 1.25 -19.61
CA SER A 190 -0.98 2.27 -20.12
C SER A 190 0.37 1.70 -20.58
N GLN A 191 0.65 0.42 -20.31
CA GLN A 191 1.86 -0.29 -20.75
C GLN A 191 1.68 -1.05 -22.08
N ARG A 192 0.46 -1.06 -22.64
CA ARG A 192 0.13 -1.70 -23.92
C ARG A 192 0.33 -0.74 -25.08
#